data_AF-N6UFU2-F1
#
_entry.id   AF-N6UFU2-F1
#
_cell.length_a   1.000
_cell.length_b   1.000
_cell.length_c   1.000
_cell.angle_alpha   90.00
_cell.angle_beta   90.00
_cell.angle_gamma   90.00
#
_symmetry.space_group_name_H-M   'P 1'
#
loop_
_entity.id
_entity.type
_entity.pdbx_description
1 polymer ?
#
loop_
_entity_poly.entity_id
_entity_poly.type
_entity_poly.pdbx_seq_one_letter_code
_entity_poly.pdbx_strand_id
1 'polypeptide(L)'
;MSDPIILEHWARCEAAGLPSEFKISPDGQFRTARMPLIEGAESYTMSGQKAVKRQLASDVTMNGIGTMLLFHYPTTWNHLLGDHAISFRVLPLNAEETAVTTKWLVHKDAVEGVDYDIEELTHVWNETNDQDRRIVEENAFGIHSPAYEPGPYSEIHEGGVMQFVEWYSNFMIDRLQGDQAKLSAVA
;
A
#
# COMPACT_ATOMS: atom_id res chain seq x y z
N MET A 1 -9.61 -7.18 14.32
CA MET A 1 -10.54 -6.80 13.24
C MET A 1 -11.71 -7.77 13.31
N SER A 2 -12.94 -7.28 13.48
CA SER A 2 -14.15 -8.10 13.68
C SER A 2 -15.20 -7.88 12.60
N ASP A 3 -14.81 -7.29 11.46
CA ASP A 3 -15.72 -7.04 10.35
C ASP A 3 -16.06 -8.38 9.66
N PRO A 4 -17.35 -8.80 9.67
CA PRO A 4 -17.77 -10.06 9.07
C PRO A 4 -17.41 -10.18 7.58
N ILE A 5 -17.45 -9.08 6.82
CA ILE A 5 -17.16 -9.06 5.38
C ILE A 5 -15.69 -9.40 5.15
N ILE A 6 -14.80 -8.82 5.95
CA ILE A 6 -13.35 -9.09 5.85
C ILE A 6 -13.06 -10.53 6.24
N LEU A 7 -13.68 -11.05 7.30
CA LEU A 7 -13.48 -12.42 7.76
C LEU A 7 -13.97 -13.46 6.74
N GLU A 8 -15.13 -13.23 6.12
CA GLU A 8 -15.64 -14.10 5.05
C GLU A 8 -14.74 -14.06 3.82
N HIS A 9 -14.26 -12.87 3.44
CA HIS A 9 -13.33 -12.71 2.33
C HIS A 9 -12.01 -13.46 2.58
N TRP A 10 -11.46 -13.36 3.78
CA TRP A 10 -10.27 -14.12 4.19
C TRP A 10 -10.50 -15.61 4.12
N ALA A 11 -11.58 -16.12 4.72
CA ALA A 11 -11.89 -17.55 4.69
C ALA A 11 -11.98 -18.10 3.26
N ARG A 12 -12.60 -17.35 2.35
CA ARG A 12 -12.68 -17.72 0.93
C ARG A 12 -11.30 -17.72 0.24
N CYS A 13 -10.45 -16.75 0.53
CA CYS A 13 -9.10 -16.67 -0.02
C CYS A 13 -8.19 -17.80 0.52
N GLU A 14 -8.20 -18.05 1.82
CA GLU A 14 -7.41 -19.13 2.44
C GLU A 14 -7.84 -20.51 1.93
N ALA A 15 -9.14 -20.73 1.73
CA ALA A 15 -9.67 -21.97 1.14
C ALA A 15 -9.17 -22.21 -0.29
N ALA A 16 -8.79 -21.14 -1.01
CA ALA A 16 -8.17 -21.19 -2.33
C ALA A 16 -6.63 -21.17 -2.30
N GLY A 17 -6.02 -21.24 -1.11
CA GLY A 17 -4.57 -21.22 -0.94
C GLY A 17 -3.94 -19.83 -1.10
N LEU A 18 -4.72 -18.76 -0.99
CA LEU A 18 -4.24 -17.39 -1.05
C LEU A 18 -4.14 -16.80 0.36
N PRO A 19 -2.93 -16.56 0.89
CA PRO A 19 -2.76 -15.88 2.16
C PRO A 19 -3.50 -14.54 2.17
N SER A 20 -4.18 -14.25 3.27
CA SER A 20 -5.14 -13.16 3.34
C SER A 20 -5.17 -12.43 4.68
N GLU A 21 -4.88 -13.13 5.78
CA GLU A 21 -4.94 -12.59 7.13
C GLU A 21 -4.09 -11.33 7.34
N PHE A 22 -4.58 -10.45 8.21
CA PHE A 22 -3.80 -9.34 8.74
C PHE A 22 -2.60 -9.85 9.52
N LYS A 23 -1.40 -9.48 9.09
CA LYS A 23 -0.14 -9.72 9.80
C LYS A 23 0.67 -8.44 9.83
N ILE A 24 1.17 -8.09 11.00
CA ILE A 24 2.12 -7.00 11.20
C ILE A 24 3.34 -7.58 11.90
N SER A 25 4.54 -7.16 11.51
CA SER A 25 5.77 -7.60 12.18
C SER A 25 5.80 -7.14 13.63
N PRO A 26 6.52 -7.84 14.52
CA PRO A 26 6.61 -7.45 15.93
C PRO A 26 7.16 -6.03 16.15
N ASP A 27 8.05 -5.58 15.26
CA ASP A 27 8.60 -4.22 15.26
C ASP A 27 7.74 -3.21 14.49
N GLY A 28 6.64 -3.63 13.85
CA GLY A 28 5.76 -2.77 13.08
C GLY A 28 6.30 -2.36 11.70
N GLN A 29 7.47 -2.85 11.27
CA GLN A 29 8.10 -2.47 10.01
C GLN A 29 7.36 -2.95 8.75
N PHE A 30 6.77 -4.15 8.79
CA PHE A 30 6.02 -4.69 7.64
C PHE A 30 4.60 -5.09 8.04
N ARG A 31 3.67 -4.95 7.10
CA ARG A 31 2.29 -5.44 7.24
C ARG A 31 1.78 -6.03 5.94
N THR A 32 1.06 -7.13 6.04
CA THR A 32 0.27 -7.72 4.95
C THR A 32 -1.19 -7.86 5.37
N ALA A 33 -2.11 -7.59 4.45
CA ALA A 33 -3.52 -7.97 4.59
C ALA A 33 -4.19 -8.00 3.21
N ARG A 34 -5.00 -9.03 2.94
CA ARG A 34 -5.82 -9.06 1.72
C ARG A 34 -7.19 -8.48 2.02
N MET A 35 -7.49 -7.33 1.45
CA MET A 35 -8.74 -6.61 1.70
C MET A 35 -9.72 -6.82 0.53
N PRO A 36 -11.03 -7.02 0.81
CA PRO A 36 -12.03 -6.98 -0.24
C PRO A 36 -12.07 -5.58 -0.87
N LEU A 37 -12.45 -5.53 -2.14
CA LEU A 37 -12.82 -4.27 -2.78
C LEU A 37 -14.30 -3.96 -2.51
N ILE A 38 -14.75 -2.78 -2.93
CA ILE A 38 -16.18 -2.46 -2.95
C ILE A 38 -16.96 -3.52 -3.76
N GLU A 39 -18.23 -3.72 -3.40
CA GLU A 39 -19.06 -4.76 -4.02
C GLU A 39 -19.08 -4.64 -5.56
N GLY A 40 -18.84 -5.76 -6.25
CA GLY A 40 -18.80 -5.82 -7.71
C GLY A 40 -17.48 -5.36 -8.36
N ALA A 41 -16.53 -4.82 -7.59
CA ALA A 41 -15.21 -4.46 -8.11
C ALA A 41 -14.21 -5.64 -8.06
N GLU A 42 -13.46 -5.79 -9.14
CA GLU A 42 -12.36 -6.72 -9.31
C GLU A 42 -10.99 -6.03 -9.39
N SER A 43 -10.93 -4.74 -9.76
CA SER A 43 -9.66 -4.02 -9.91
C SER A 43 -9.76 -2.52 -9.65
N TYR A 44 -8.63 -1.81 -9.76
CA TYR A 44 -8.51 -0.36 -9.59
C TYR A 44 -8.70 0.39 -10.91
N THR A 45 -9.90 0.27 -11.46
CA THR A 45 -10.36 1.03 -12.63
C THR A 45 -11.58 1.85 -12.27
N MET A 46 -11.92 2.85 -13.09
CA MET A 46 -13.14 3.63 -12.89
C MET A 46 -14.41 2.79 -12.96
N SER A 47 -14.39 1.68 -13.73
CA SER A 47 -15.51 0.74 -13.83
C SER A 47 -15.54 -0.30 -12.70
N GLY A 48 -14.46 -0.39 -11.92
CA GLY A 48 -14.21 -1.46 -10.97
C GLY A 48 -13.87 -2.81 -11.63
N GLN A 49 -13.90 -2.94 -12.96
CA GLN A 49 -13.59 -4.19 -13.65
C GLN A 49 -12.07 -4.33 -13.88
N LYS A 50 -11.63 -5.53 -14.28
CA LYS A 50 -10.21 -5.81 -14.55
C LYS A 50 -9.62 -4.82 -15.55
N ALA A 51 -8.48 -4.22 -15.22
CA ALA A 51 -7.70 -3.40 -16.14
C ALA A 51 -6.96 -4.27 -17.18
N VAL A 52 -6.58 -5.49 -16.79
CA VAL A 52 -5.88 -6.44 -17.64
C VAL A 52 -6.73 -7.71 -17.79
N LYS A 53 -7.03 -8.10 -19.03
CA LYS A 53 -7.80 -9.32 -19.33
C LYS A 53 -7.07 -10.58 -18.88
N ARG A 54 -5.75 -10.59 -19.04
CA ARG A 54 -4.86 -11.67 -18.61
C ARG A 54 -4.58 -11.54 -17.11
N GLN A 55 -4.72 -12.65 -16.38
CA GLN A 55 -4.38 -12.69 -14.96
C GLN A 55 -2.88 -12.48 -14.73
N LEU A 56 -2.54 -11.86 -13.60
CA LEU A 56 -1.15 -11.63 -13.21
C LEU A 56 -0.41 -12.95 -12.92
N ALA A 57 -1.09 -13.89 -12.27
CA ALA A 57 -0.55 -15.20 -11.89
C ALA A 57 -1.52 -16.31 -12.28
N SER A 58 -1.01 -17.37 -12.91
CA SER A 58 -1.81 -18.46 -13.49
C SER A 58 -2.43 -19.42 -12.48
N ASP A 59 -1.88 -19.46 -11.26
CA ASP A 59 -2.36 -20.26 -10.13
C ASP A 59 -3.50 -19.58 -9.35
N VAL A 60 -3.78 -18.30 -9.63
CA VAL A 60 -4.91 -17.56 -9.05
C VAL A 60 -6.17 -17.85 -9.86
N THR A 61 -6.87 -18.94 -9.52
CA THR A 61 -8.02 -19.43 -10.31
C THR A 61 -9.38 -18.83 -9.93
N MET A 62 -9.42 -17.97 -8.91
CA MET A 62 -10.66 -17.36 -8.40
C MET A 62 -10.72 -15.86 -8.70
N ASN A 63 -11.92 -15.34 -8.92
CA ASN A 63 -12.16 -13.91 -9.10
C ASN A 63 -12.44 -13.20 -7.77
N GLY A 64 -12.39 -11.87 -7.81
CA GLY A 64 -12.74 -11.02 -6.67
C GLY A 64 -11.86 -11.22 -5.44
N ILE A 65 -10.57 -11.56 -5.61
CA ILE A 65 -9.62 -11.77 -4.48
C ILE A 65 -9.28 -10.48 -3.72
N GLY A 66 -9.85 -9.36 -4.14
CA GLY A 66 -9.57 -8.05 -3.61
C GLY A 66 -8.13 -7.62 -3.91
N THR A 67 -7.54 -6.89 -2.97
CA THR A 67 -6.15 -6.41 -3.04
C THR A 67 -5.35 -6.97 -1.88
N MET A 68 -4.14 -7.48 -2.15
CA MET A 68 -3.15 -7.65 -1.08
C MET A 68 -2.48 -6.29 -0.84
N LEU A 69 -2.72 -5.74 0.35
CA LEU A 69 -2.01 -4.57 0.85
C LEU A 69 -0.72 -5.04 1.53
N LEU A 70 0.40 -4.52 1.06
CA LEU A 70 1.72 -4.79 1.63
C LEU A 70 2.47 -3.48 1.81
N PHE A 71 2.93 -3.20 3.03
CA PHE A 71 3.97 -2.18 3.22
C PHE A 71 5.21 -2.77 3.86
N HIS A 72 6.34 -2.12 3.59
CA HIS A 72 7.58 -2.32 4.33
C HIS A 72 8.27 -0.95 4.48
N TYR A 73 8.32 -0.46 5.72
CA TYR A 73 8.96 0.82 6.01
C TYR A 73 10.50 0.71 5.88
N PRO A 74 11.19 1.77 5.41
CA PRO A 74 10.66 3.09 5.09
C PRO A 74 10.26 3.30 3.62
N THR A 75 10.36 2.30 2.75
CA THR A 75 10.50 2.57 1.31
C THR A 75 9.31 2.22 0.45
N THR A 76 8.37 1.38 0.88
CA THR A 76 7.37 0.84 -0.06
C THR A 76 6.02 0.53 0.56
N TRP A 77 4.97 0.80 -0.22
CA TRP A 77 3.67 0.14 -0.11
C TRP A 77 3.27 -0.41 -1.48
N ASN A 78 2.37 -1.39 -1.50
CA ASN A 78 2.04 -2.16 -2.70
C ASN A 78 0.59 -2.65 -2.62
N HIS A 79 0.00 -2.79 -3.81
CA HIS A 79 -1.33 -3.36 -4.01
C HIS A 79 -1.21 -4.48 -5.04
N LEU A 80 -1.55 -5.71 -4.67
CA LEU A 80 -1.54 -6.84 -5.60
C LEU A 80 -2.97 -7.34 -5.83
N LEU A 81 -3.47 -7.15 -7.05
CA LEU A 81 -4.80 -7.55 -7.48
C LEU A 81 -4.71 -8.86 -8.30
N GLY A 82 -5.85 -9.32 -8.82
CA GLY A 82 -5.88 -10.53 -9.66
C GLY A 82 -5.33 -10.33 -11.07
N ASP A 83 -5.43 -9.12 -11.61
CA ASP A 83 -5.09 -8.78 -12.99
C ASP A 83 -3.75 -8.05 -13.13
N HIS A 84 -3.39 -7.20 -12.16
CA HIS A 84 -2.12 -6.50 -12.12
C HIS A 84 -1.67 -6.19 -10.68
N ALA A 85 -0.43 -5.73 -10.53
CA ALA A 85 0.08 -5.22 -9.25
C ALA A 85 0.60 -3.80 -9.41
N ILE A 86 0.58 -3.04 -8.31
CA ILE A 86 1.05 -1.66 -8.26
C ILE A 86 2.05 -1.57 -7.12
N SER A 87 3.27 -1.16 -7.46
CA SER A 87 4.36 -0.98 -6.51
C SER A 87 4.72 0.48 -6.38
N PHE A 88 4.85 0.94 -5.14
CA PHE A 88 5.22 2.31 -4.82
C PHE A 88 6.56 2.29 -4.11
N ARG A 89 7.44 3.22 -4.49
CA ARG A 89 8.70 3.47 -3.82
C ARG A 89 8.77 4.91 -3.35
N VAL A 90 9.04 5.10 -2.07
CA VAL A 90 9.26 6.39 -1.41
C VAL A 90 10.75 6.60 -1.20
N LEU A 91 11.27 7.73 -1.66
CA LEU A 91 12.68 8.05 -1.55
C LEU A 91 12.85 9.52 -1.16
N PRO A 92 13.46 9.84 -0.01
CA PRO A 92 13.69 11.23 0.39
C PRO A 92 14.73 11.85 -0.57
N LEU A 93 14.42 13.03 -1.11
CA LEU A 93 15.36 13.82 -1.91
C LEU A 93 16.11 14.82 -1.02
N ASN A 94 15.38 15.44 -0.09
CA ASN A 94 15.92 16.25 1.01
C ASN A 94 14.88 16.29 2.15
N ALA A 95 14.98 17.28 3.05
CA ALA A 95 14.08 17.41 4.19
C ALA A 95 12.62 17.75 3.81
N GLU A 96 12.39 18.36 2.64
CA GLU A 96 11.10 18.89 2.21
C GLU A 96 10.59 18.24 0.91
N GLU A 97 11.45 17.49 0.19
CA GLU A 97 11.10 16.86 -1.08
C GLU A 97 11.22 15.33 -1.00
N THR A 98 10.19 14.64 -1.48
CA THR A 98 10.12 13.17 -1.54
C THR A 98 9.75 12.71 -2.94
N ALA A 99 10.51 11.77 -3.51
CA ALA A 99 10.16 11.11 -4.75
C ALA A 99 9.30 9.87 -4.48
N VAL A 100 8.08 9.86 -5.02
CA VAL A 100 7.25 8.66 -5.09
C VAL A 100 7.30 8.11 -6.52
N THR A 101 7.76 6.87 -6.67
CA THR A 101 7.79 6.16 -7.96
C THR A 101 6.73 5.06 -7.96
N THR A 102 5.75 5.16 -8.83
CA THR A 102 4.69 4.16 -9.01
C THR A 102 4.97 3.31 -10.25
N LYS A 103 4.85 1.98 -10.12
CA LYS A 103 5.01 1.02 -11.23
C LYS A 103 3.81 0.09 -11.28
N TRP A 104 3.22 -0.02 -12.47
CA TRP A 104 2.20 -1.01 -12.78
C TRP A 104 2.87 -2.25 -13.38
N LEU A 105 2.57 -3.39 -12.82
CA LEU A 105 3.12 -4.69 -13.18
C LEU A 105 2.00 -5.55 -13.73
N VAL A 106 2.07 -5.83 -15.03
CA VAL A 106 1.16 -6.73 -15.72
C VAL A 106 1.84 -8.05 -16.03
N HIS A 107 1.08 -9.05 -16.44
CA HIS A 107 1.66 -10.30 -16.93
C HIS A 107 2.64 -10.03 -18.08
N LYS A 108 3.81 -10.67 -18.08
CA LYS A 108 4.89 -10.43 -19.08
C LYS A 108 4.47 -10.58 -20.55
N ASP A 109 3.47 -11.42 -20.79
CA ASP A 109 2.91 -11.71 -22.12
C ASP A 109 1.62 -10.93 -22.41
N ALA A 110 1.22 -9.98 -21.56
CA ALA A 110 0.10 -9.09 -21.81
C ALA A 110 0.51 -8.01 -22.82
N VAL A 111 -0.35 -7.76 -23.82
CA VAL A 111 -0.08 -6.81 -24.90
C VAL A 111 -1.01 -5.61 -24.81
N GLU A 112 -0.45 -4.41 -24.77
CA GLU A 112 -1.21 -3.14 -24.82
C GLU A 112 -2.08 -3.06 -26.08
N GLY A 113 -3.30 -2.55 -25.95
CA GLY A 113 -4.31 -2.48 -27.02
C GLY A 113 -5.03 -3.81 -27.28
N VAL A 114 -4.59 -4.91 -26.67
CA VAL A 114 -5.25 -6.22 -26.74
C VAL A 114 -5.75 -6.67 -25.38
N ASP A 115 -4.82 -6.81 -24.43
CA ASP A 115 -5.08 -7.30 -23.08
C ASP A 115 -5.39 -6.18 -22.10
N TYR A 116 -4.87 -4.98 -22.33
CA TYR A 116 -5.12 -3.79 -21.49
C TYR A 116 -5.00 -2.50 -22.31
N ASP A 117 -5.66 -1.46 -21.81
CA ASP A 117 -5.46 -0.07 -22.24
C ASP A 117 -4.65 0.66 -21.16
N ILE A 118 -3.63 1.43 -21.56
CA ILE A 118 -2.70 2.05 -20.61
C ILE A 118 -3.35 3.21 -19.83
N GLU A 119 -4.28 3.94 -20.45
CA GLU A 119 -4.99 5.03 -19.80
C GLU A 119 -5.92 4.45 -18.74
N GLU A 120 -6.73 3.45 -19.06
CA GLU A 120 -7.60 2.77 -18.09
C GLU A 120 -6.81 2.13 -16.93
N LEU A 121 -5.69 1.44 -17.22
CA LEU A 121 -4.85 0.78 -16.22
C LEU A 121 -4.26 1.75 -15.20
N THR A 122 -3.89 2.96 -15.64
CA THR A 122 -3.13 3.89 -14.80
C THR A 122 -3.95 5.05 -14.25
N HIS A 123 -5.12 5.35 -14.84
CA HIS A 123 -5.91 6.54 -14.55
C HIS A 123 -6.19 6.73 -13.06
N VAL A 124 -6.80 5.73 -12.40
CA VAL A 124 -7.21 5.85 -10.99
C VAL A 124 -6.04 6.23 -10.09
N TRP A 125 -4.91 5.52 -10.21
CA TRP A 125 -3.77 5.78 -9.35
C TRP A 125 -2.94 7.00 -9.76
N ASN A 126 -2.99 7.43 -11.03
CA ASN A 126 -2.42 8.72 -11.42
C ASN A 126 -3.18 9.87 -10.75
N GLU A 127 -4.52 9.84 -10.80
CA GLU A 127 -5.36 10.84 -10.14
C GLU A 127 -5.21 10.81 -8.62
N THR A 128 -5.22 9.62 -8.01
CA THR A 128 -5.01 9.47 -6.56
C THR A 128 -3.64 9.99 -6.13
N ASN A 129 -2.56 9.67 -6.84
CA ASN A 129 -1.22 10.16 -6.51
C ASN A 129 -1.12 11.68 -6.61
N ASP A 130 -1.77 12.31 -7.58
CA ASP A 130 -1.80 13.78 -7.67
C ASP A 130 -2.61 14.41 -6.53
N GLN A 131 -3.75 13.81 -6.16
CA GLN A 131 -4.54 14.25 -5.02
C GLN A 131 -3.74 14.16 -3.70
N ASP A 132 -3.09 13.02 -3.46
CA ASP A 132 -2.22 12.81 -2.29
C ASP A 132 -1.06 13.81 -2.27
N ARG A 133 -0.40 14.05 -3.42
CA ARG A 133 0.66 15.06 -3.54
C ARG A 133 0.19 16.43 -3.05
N ARG A 134 -0.96 16.90 -3.55
CA ARG A 134 -1.48 18.23 -3.19
C ARG A 134 -1.78 18.33 -1.70
N ILE A 135 -2.35 17.29 -1.10
CA ILE A 135 -2.62 17.24 0.34
C ILE A 135 -1.31 17.28 1.13
N VAL A 136 -0.29 16.52 0.72
CA VAL A 136 1.01 16.48 1.38
C VAL A 136 1.73 17.82 1.28
N GLU A 137 1.74 18.45 0.10
CA GLU A 137 2.37 19.76 -0.14
C GLU A 137 1.71 20.86 0.70
N GLU A 138 0.37 20.91 0.75
CA GLU A 138 -0.37 21.87 1.57
C GLU A 138 -0.15 21.62 3.08
N ASN A 139 -0.08 20.35 3.50
CA ASN A 139 0.23 20.00 4.88
C ASN A 139 1.65 20.45 5.28
N ALA A 140 2.65 20.22 4.41
CA ALA A 140 4.02 20.67 4.63
C ALA A 140 4.10 22.21 4.72
N PHE A 141 3.39 22.92 3.83
CA PHE A 141 3.28 24.37 3.87
C PHE A 141 2.73 24.86 5.23
N GLY A 142 1.68 24.22 5.75
CA GLY A 142 1.12 24.55 7.06
C GLY A 142 2.10 24.31 8.22
N ILE A 143 2.84 23.19 8.20
CA ILE A 143 3.82 22.82 9.22
C ILE A 143 4.98 23.82 9.31
N HIS A 144 5.32 24.53 8.21
CA HIS A 144 6.38 25.54 8.21
C HIS A 144 6.03 26.81 9.03
N SER A 145 4.76 27.00 9.38
CA SER A 145 4.36 28.12 10.23
C SER A 145 4.97 28.00 11.63
N PRO A 146 5.59 29.06 12.19
CA PRO A 146 6.03 29.07 13.59
C PRO A 146 4.91 28.89 14.61
N ALA A 147 3.65 29.04 14.18
CA ALA A 147 2.47 28.82 15.02
C ALA A 147 1.94 27.38 14.98
N TYR A 148 2.54 26.50 14.17
CA TYR A 148 2.16 25.09 14.13
C TYR A 148 2.47 24.42 15.48
N GLU A 149 1.48 23.71 16.00
CA GLU A 149 1.62 22.78 17.12
C GLU A 149 1.03 21.42 16.72
N PRO A 150 1.69 20.28 17.03
CA PRO A 150 1.14 18.96 16.74
C PRO A 150 -0.22 18.72 17.39
N GLY A 151 -1.22 18.37 16.59
CA GLY A 151 -2.54 17.98 17.07
C GLY A 151 -2.64 16.50 17.45
N PRO A 152 -3.70 16.09 18.17
CA PRO A 152 -3.95 14.69 18.47
C PRO A 152 -4.42 13.93 17.23
N TYR A 153 -3.95 12.69 17.06
CA TYR A 153 -4.49 11.76 16.07
C TYR A 153 -5.86 11.21 16.49
N SER A 154 -6.70 10.90 15.51
CA SER A 154 -7.94 10.16 15.68
C SER A 154 -7.67 8.69 16.01
N GLU A 155 -8.11 8.22 17.18
CA GLU A 155 -8.00 6.80 17.57
C GLU A 155 -8.79 5.86 16.64
N ILE A 156 -9.81 6.38 15.95
CA ILE A 156 -10.69 5.60 15.09
C ILE A 156 -10.14 5.52 13.65
N HIS A 157 -9.60 6.63 13.14
CA HIS A 157 -9.24 6.75 11.73
C HIS A 157 -7.72 6.73 11.45
N GLU A 158 -6.90 7.10 12.44
CA GLU A 158 -5.47 7.36 12.24
C GLU A 158 -4.57 6.34 12.97
N GLY A 159 -5.11 5.17 13.32
CA GLY A 159 -4.34 4.07 13.92
C GLY A 159 -3.09 3.69 13.12
N GLY A 160 -3.17 3.73 11.78
CA GLY A 160 -2.02 3.49 10.92
C GLY A 160 -0.96 4.60 10.97
N VAL A 161 -1.38 5.87 11.14
CA VAL A 161 -0.45 7.00 11.27
C VAL A 161 0.28 6.92 12.61
N MET A 162 -0.46 6.67 13.70
CA MET A 162 0.12 6.46 15.03
C MET A 162 1.16 5.33 15.01
N GLN A 163 0.83 4.21 14.38
CA GLN A 163 1.73 3.06 14.26
C GLN A 163 3.01 3.38 13.46
N PHE A 164 2.90 4.14 12.36
CA PHE A 164 4.07 4.56 11.57
C PHE A 164 4.99 5.49 12.37
N VAL A 165 4.42 6.48 13.08
CA VAL A 165 5.19 7.44 13.89
C VAL A 165 5.87 6.73 15.07
N GLU A 166 5.19 5.78 15.71
CA GLU A 166 5.77 4.93 16.75
C GLU A 166 6.94 4.10 16.21
N TRP A 167 6.76 3.41 15.07
CA TRP A 167 7.83 2.68 14.40
C TRP A 167 9.04 3.58 14.11
N TYR A 168 8.81 4.74 13.49
CA TYR A 168 9.88 5.69 13.13
C TYR A 168 10.63 6.17 14.37
N SER A 169 9.90 6.55 15.42
CA SER A 169 10.49 7.05 16.67
C SER A 169 11.36 5.98 17.34
N ASN A 170 10.84 4.76 17.49
CA ASN A 170 11.60 3.64 18.06
C ASN A 170 12.82 3.30 17.21
N PHE A 171 12.64 3.18 15.89
CA PHE A 171 13.72 2.88 14.95
C PHE A 171 14.86 3.90 15.00
N MET A 172 14.54 5.18 15.15
CA MET A 172 15.51 6.27 15.27
C MET A 172 16.16 6.31 16.66
N ILE A 173 15.38 6.20 17.75
CA ILE A 173 15.90 6.17 19.12
C ILE A 173 16.91 5.04 19.30
N ASP A 174 16.58 3.84 18.82
CA ASP A 174 17.48 2.68 18.92
C ASP A 174 18.79 2.90 18.16
N ARG A 175 18.75 3.60 17.02
CA ARG A 175 19.97 3.94 16.24
C ARG A 175 20.81 5.03 16.87
N LEU A 176 20.20 5.94 17.63
CA LEU A 176 20.94 6.95 18.38
C LEU A 176 21.76 6.33 19.55
N GLN A 177 21.47 5.08 19.94
CA GLN A 177 22.25 4.35 20.95
C GLN A 177 23.60 3.82 20.42
N GLY A 178 23.90 3.97 19.13
CA GLY A 178 25.18 3.59 18.52
C GLY A 178 25.39 2.07 18.42
N ASP A 179 26.64 1.61 18.62
CA ASP A 179 27.06 0.20 18.49
C ASP A 179 26.41 -0.78 19.50
N GLN A 180 25.52 -0.30 20.38
CA GLN A 180 24.74 -1.17 21.27
C GLN A 180 23.57 -1.87 20.56
N ALA A 181 23.14 -1.36 19.41
CA ALA A 181 22.11 -1.99 18.60
C ALA A 181 22.71 -3.14 17.77
N LYS A 182 22.13 -4.34 17.87
CA LYS A 182 22.51 -5.45 16.99
C LYS A 182 22.18 -5.08 15.55
N LEU A 183 23.22 -4.92 14.72
CA LEU A 183 23.05 -4.81 13.28
C LEU A 183 22.37 -6.08 12.77
N SER A 184 21.15 -5.94 12.23
CA SER A 184 20.50 -7.01 11.48
C SER A 184 21.06 -7.03 10.06
N ALA A 185 21.63 -8.17 9.65
CA ALA A 185 21.95 -8.39 8.26
C ALA A 185 20.63 -8.43 7.46
N VAL A 186 20.53 -7.57 6.45
CA VAL A 186 19.46 -7.67 5.46
C VAL A 186 19.92 -8.70 4.44
N ALA A 187 19.16 -9.80 4.33
CA ALA A 187 19.39 -10.88 3.37
C ALA A 187 19.21 -10.40 1.93
#